data_AF-A0A954CP84-F1
#
_entry.id   AF-A0A954CP84-F1
#
_cell.length_a   1.000
_cell.length_b   1.000
_cell.length_c   1.000
_cell.angle_alpha   90.00
_cell.angle_beta   90.00
_cell.angle_gamma   90.00
#
_symmetry.space_group_name_H-M   'P 1'
#
loop_
_entity.id
_entity.type
_entity.pdbx_description
1 polymer ?
#
loop_
_entity_poly.entity_id
_entity_poly.type
_entity_poly.pdbx_seq_one_letter_code
_entity_poly.pdbx_strand_id
1 'polypeptide(L)'
;MIALTPPPRTSALDLARSLCERFGDADPLERYGVSVDDRRRALDAATTALMDLYRRTHDDEVFEGVIEVARPFLTRRIRARIHTLGARLDPAEVLQDVIINVYRYPDRFDGARAGAFRAWSSMIVDNAIRRQLRRSKSGPDVQLRPLELLTLEPDQRGRDPLACAESVEACERAVSALRFFLAMYLAAYRQLSDRERFVLQMVEVRGMR
;
A
#
# COMPACT_ATOMS: atom_id res chain seq x y z
N MET A 1 43.84 -16.67 4.75
CA MET A 1 42.75 -15.66 4.80
C MET A 1 42.54 -15.15 3.37
N ILE A 2 41.59 -15.73 2.64
CA ILE A 2 41.22 -15.24 1.31
C ILE A 2 40.25 -14.08 1.55
N ALA A 3 40.70 -12.86 1.27
CA ALA A 3 39.83 -11.69 1.26
C ALA A 3 38.82 -11.89 0.12
N LEU A 4 37.59 -12.23 0.46
CA LEU A 4 36.46 -12.16 -0.46
C LEU A 4 36.17 -10.69 -0.73
N THR A 5 36.83 -10.13 -1.74
CA THR A 5 36.45 -8.85 -2.32
C THR A 5 35.00 -8.99 -2.80
N PRO A 6 34.04 -8.20 -2.29
CA PRO A 6 32.68 -8.24 -2.83
C PRO A 6 32.75 -7.92 -4.33
N PRO A 7 31.96 -8.58 -5.19
CA PRO A 7 31.97 -8.28 -6.62
C PRO A 7 31.69 -6.79 -6.84
N PRO A 8 32.28 -6.16 -7.87
CA PRO A 8 31.99 -4.77 -8.19
C PRO A 8 30.48 -4.61 -8.35
N ARG A 9 29.89 -3.61 -7.69
CA ARG A 9 28.47 -3.29 -7.89
C ARG A 9 28.30 -2.82 -9.33
N THR A 10 27.92 -3.73 -10.23
CA THR A 10 27.51 -3.42 -11.60
C THR A 10 26.47 -2.31 -11.53
N SER A 11 26.67 -1.20 -12.25
CA SER A 11 25.68 -0.13 -12.20
C SER A 11 24.39 -0.63 -12.83
N ALA A 12 23.24 -0.13 -12.37
CA ALA A 12 21.94 -0.52 -12.92
C ALA A 12 21.82 -0.34 -14.46
N LEU A 13 22.63 0.55 -15.06
CA LEU A 13 22.68 0.70 -16.52
C LEU A 13 23.55 -0.38 -17.16
N ASP A 14 24.68 -0.73 -16.56
CA ASP A 14 25.57 -1.77 -17.06
C ASP A 14 24.87 -3.13 -17.03
N LEU A 15 24.08 -3.39 -15.98
CA LEU A 15 23.22 -4.57 -15.88
C LEU A 15 22.22 -4.60 -17.04
N ALA A 16 21.50 -3.49 -17.26
CA ALA A 16 20.50 -3.41 -18.33
C ALA A 16 21.12 -3.61 -19.71
N ARG A 17 22.28 -2.99 -19.96
CA ARG A 17 23.03 -3.13 -21.22
C ARG A 17 23.50 -4.56 -21.43
N SER A 18 24.10 -5.18 -20.42
CA SER A 18 24.59 -6.57 -20.47
C SER A 18 23.46 -7.57 -20.76
N LEU A 19 22.30 -7.41 -20.11
CA LEU A 19 21.13 -8.26 -20.39
C LEU A 19 20.58 -8.03 -21.79
N CYS A 20 20.47 -6.78 -22.26
CA CYS A 20 20.02 -6.53 -23.64
C CYS A 20 20.97 -7.16 -24.67
N GLU A 21 22.28 -6.99 -24.49
CA GLU A 21 23.31 -7.56 -25.38
C GLU A 21 23.23 -9.09 -25.43
N ARG A 22 23.13 -9.76 -24.27
CA ARG A 22 23.05 -11.23 -24.19
C ARG A 22 21.83 -11.82 -24.91
N PHE A 23 20.73 -11.07 -24.95
CA PHE A 23 19.50 -11.48 -25.62
C PHE A 23 19.36 -10.87 -27.04
N GLY A 24 20.41 -10.20 -27.55
CA GLY A 24 20.43 -9.63 -28.90
C GLY A 24 19.51 -8.43 -29.10
N ASP A 25 19.15 -7.70 -28.04
CA ASP A 25 18.41 -6.44 -28.12
C ASP A 25 19.37 -5.24 -28.18
N ALA A 26 18.89 -4.11 -28.71
CA ALA A 26 19.66 -2.88 -28.81
C ALA A 26 19.97 -2.30 -27.43
N ASP A 27 21.04 -1.50 -27.33
CA ASP A 27 21.33 -0.75 -26.12
C ASP A 27 20.12 0.14 -25.74
N PRO A 28 19.68 0.13 -24.46
CA PRO A 28 18.50 0.88 -24.06
C PRO A 28 18.58 2.39 -24.31
N LEU A 29 19.76 2.99 -24.21
CA LEU A 29 19.93 4.42 -24.41
C LEU A 29 19.87 4.77 -25.89
N GLU A 30 20.54 3.99 -26.73
CA GLU A 30 20.49 4.14 -28.18
C GLU A 30 19.07 3.96 -28.71
N ARG A 31 18.39 2.90 -28.25
CA ARG A 31 17.01 2.56 -28.67
C ARG A 31 16.02 3.70 -28.48
N TYR A 32 16.19 4.50 -27.43
CA TYR A 32 15.28 5.62 -27.13
C TYR A 32 15.92 7.00 -27.34
N GLY A 33 17.14 7.09 -27.87
CA GLY A 33 17.85 8.36 -28.10
C GLY A 33 18.08 9.16 -26.81
N VAL A 34 18.47 8.50 -25.72
CA VAL A 34 18.64 9.12 -24.40
C VAL A 34 20.12 9.28 -24.06
N SER A 35 20.54 10.48 -23.63
CA SER A 35 21.90 10.68 -23.12
C SER A 35 22.09 10.02 -21.75
N VAL A 36 23.28 9.46 -21.53
CA VAL A 36 23.71 8.90 -20.23
C VAL A 36 23.77 9.96 -19.13
N ASP A 37 23.97 11.23 -19.49
CA ASP A 37 24.07 12.35 -18.55
C ASP A 37 22.73 12.64 -17.84
N ASP A 38 21.60 12.39 -18.52
CA ASP A 38 20.28 12.42 -17.88
C ASP A 38 20.02 11.08 -17.18
N ARG A 39 20.64 10.92 -16.01
CA ARG A 39 20.57 9.69 -15.21
C ARG A 39 19.15 9.16 -15.01
N ARG A 40 18.16 10.06 -14.85
CA ARG A 40 16.77 9.68 -14.64
C ARG A 40 16.16 9.11 -15.91
N ARG A 41 16.31 9.80 -17.05
CA ARG A 41 15.82 9.28 -18.34
C ARG A 41 16.56 8.01 -18.74
N ALA A 42 17.86 7.91 -18.44
CA ALA A 42 18.66 6.72 -18.71
C ALA A 42 18.12 5.50 -17.95
N LEU A 43 17.78 5.65 -16.66
CA LEU A 43 17.14 4.58 -15.88
C LEU A 43 15.74 4.23 -16.40
N ASP A 44 14.97 5.23 -16.83
CA ASP A 44 13.65 5.00 -17.41
C ASP A 44 13.76 4.18 -18.70
N ALA A 45 14.66 4.58 -19.60
CA ALA A 45 14.97 3.88 -20.84
C ALA A 45 15.41 2.44 -20.57
N ALA A 46 16.37 2.25 -19.65
CA ALA A 46 16.86 0.94 -19.24
C ALA A 46 15.73 0.03 -18.72
N THR A 47 14.91 0.53 -17.80
CA THR A 47 13.82 -0.28 -17.22
C THR A 47 12.74 -0.60 -18.26
N THR A 48 12.46 0.35 -19.17
CA THR A 48 11.51 0.14 -20.26
C THR A 48 12.02 -0.90 -21.26
N ALA A 49 13.29 -0.85 -21.66
CA ALA A 49 13.90 -1.85 -22.53
C ALA A 49 13.86 -3.24 -21.90
N LEU A 50 14.29 -3.36 -20.63
CA LEU A 50 14.26 -4.63 -19.91
C LEU A 50 12.85 -5.20 -19.76
N MET A 51 11.84 -4.36 -19.49
CA MET A 51 10.46 -4.83 -19.41
C MET A 51 9.93 -5.30 -20.77
N ASP A 52 10.28 -4.60 -21.85
CA ASP A 52 9.89 -5.02 -23.20
C ASP A 52 10.61 -6.30 -23.63
N LEU A 53 11.86 -6.48 -23.21
CA LEU A 53 12.62 -7.71 -23.39
C LEU A 53 11.98 -8.87 -22.61
N TYR A 54 11.64 -8.66 -21.33
CA TYR A 54 10.95 -9.64 -20.50
C TYR A 54 9.60 -10.03 -21.12
N ARG A 55 8.84 -9.07 -21.63
CA ARG A 55 7.57 -9.34 -22.34
C ARG A 55 7.71 -10.31 -23.51
N ARG A 56 8.83 -10.29 -24.23
CA ARG A 56 9.06 -11.18 -25.37
C ARG A 56 9.66 -12.53 -24.98
N THR A 57 10.47 -12.54 -23.94
CA THR A 57 11.30 -13.70 -23.57
C THR A 57 10.69 -14.53 -22.43
N HIS A 58 9.95 -13.88 -21.53
CA HIS A 58 9.51 -14.44 -20.24
C HIS A 58 10.66 -15.04 -19.40
N ASP A 59 11.89 -14.57 -19.61
CA ASP A 59 13.06 -15.08 -18.92
C ASP A 59 13.17 -14.50 -17.50
N ASP A 60 13.40 -15.36 -16.52
CA ASP A 60 13.45 -14.99 -15.11
C ASP A 60 14.64 -14.06 -14.80
N GLU A 61 15.79 -14.22 -15.49
CA GLU A 61 16.95 -13.36 -15.27
C GLU A 61 16.67 -11.93 -15.76
N VAL A 62 15.98 -11.80 -16.89
CA VAL A 62 15.56 -10.48 -17.40
C VAL A 62 14.57 -9.84 -16.43
N PHE A 63 13.64 -10.61 -15.87
CA PHE A 63 12.70 -10.11 -14.87
C PHE A 63 13.41 -9.61 -13.61
N GLU A 64 14.34 -10.39 -13.06
CA GLU A 64 15.14 -9.96 -11.91
C GLU A 64 15.90 -8.67 -12.22
N GLY A 65 16.45 -8.54 -13.44
CA GLY A 65 17.04 -7.30 -13.94
C GLY A 65 16.08 -6.12 -13.95
N VAL A 66 14.83 -6.30 -14.42
CA VAL A 66 13.78 -5.26 -14.34
C VAL A 66 13.59 -4.82 -12.89
N ILE A 67 13.46 -5.76 -11.97
CA ILE A 67 13.21 -5.47 -10.56
C ILE A 67 14.39 -4.79 -9.89
N GLU A 68 15.62 -5.21 -10.16
CA GLU A 68 16.83 -4.60 -9.61
C GLU A 68 16.93 -3.12 -9.98
N VAL A 69 16.70 -2.79 -11.26
CA VAL A 69 16.72 -1.40 -11.75
C VAL A 69 15.50 -0.61 -11.22
N ALA A 70 14.33 -1.23 -11.15
CA ALA A 70 13.08 -0.54 -10.83
C ALA A 70 12.83 -0.30 -9.34
N ARG A 71 13.28 -1.22 -8.48
CA ARG A 71 12.95 -1.28 -7.05
C ARG A 71 13.18 0.04 -6.30
N PRO A 72 14.29 0.78 -6.50
CA PRO A 72 14.50 2.05 -5.80
C PRO A 72 13.41 3.08 -6.10
N PHE A 73 13.00 3.22 -7.36
CA PHE A 73 12.01 4.23 -7.71
C PHE A 73 10.58 3.79 -7.37
N LEU A 74 10.27 2.49 -7.47
CA LEU A 74 8.97 1.96 -7.06
C LEU A 74 8.75 2.15 -5.55
N THR A 75 9.74 1.77 -4.74
CA THR A 75 9.70 1.98 -3.28
C THR A 75 9.50 3.46 -2.94
N ARG A 76 10.25 4.37 -3.58
CA ARG A 76 10.10 5.81 -3.35
C ARG A 76 8.70 6.30 -3.71
N ARG A 77 8.14 5.85 -4.84
CA ARG A 77 6.80 6.24 -5.28
C ARG A 77 5.73 5.72 -4.32
N ILE A 78 5.82 4.45 -3.92
CA ILE A 78 4.88 3.83 -2.99
C ILE A 78 4.88 4.60 -1.66
N ARG A 79 6.05 4.86 -1.07
CA ARG A 79 6.17 5.62 0.18
C ARG A 79 5.56 7.02 0.07
N ALA A 80 5.90 7.75 -1.00
CA ALA A 80 5.32 9.07 -1.23
C ALA A 80 3.79 9.02 -1.33
N ARG A 81 3.25 8.01 -2.02
CA ARG A 81 1.81 7.87 -2.22
C ARG A 81 1.05 7.45 -0.96
N ILE A 82 1.60 6.51 -0.19
CA ILE A 82 1.03 6.08 1.10
C ILE A 82 0.98 7.25 2.08
N HIS A 83 2.07 8.03 2.16
CA HIS A 83 2.15 9.20 3.03
C HIS A 83 1.07 10.24 2.70
N THR A 84 0.84 10.55 1.41
CA THR A 84 -0.22 11.48 1.00
C THR A 84 -1.63 11.00 1.38
N LEU A 85 -1.84 9.68 1.47
CA LEU A 85 -3.15 9.09 1.76
C LEU A 85 -3.39 8.86 3.26
N GLY A 86 -2.39 9.12 4.12
CA GLY A 86 -2.51 8.94 5.58
C GLY A 86 -2.81 7.50 6.01
N ALA A 87 -2.46 6.52 5.18
CA ALA A 87 -2.85 5.13 5.38
C ALA A 87 -1.78 4.34 6.16
N ARG A 88 -2.20 3.50 7.12
CA ARG A 88 -1.36 2.50 7.78
C ARG A 88 -1.18 1.27 6.87
N LEU A 89 -0.56 1.46 5.70
CA LEU A 89 -0.18 0.36 4.81
C LEU A 89 1.33 0.12 4.93
N ASP A 90 1.74 -1.15 4.91
CA ASP A 90 3.15 -1.50 4.79
C ASP A 90 3.62 -1.28 3.34
N PRO A 91 4.60 -0.38 3.09
CA PRO A 91 5.17 -0.19 1.76
C PRO A 91 5.75 -1.47 1.14
N ALA A 92 6.22 -2.43 1.96
CA ALA A 92 6.79 -3.68 1.47
C ALA A 92 5.72 -4.61 0.86
N GLU A 93 4.55 -4.72 1.49
CA GLU A 93 3.42 -5.49 0.95
C GLU A 93 2.91 -4.91 -0.38
N VAL A 94 2.78 -3.57 -0.46
CA VAL A 94 2.41 -2.90 -1.71
C VAL A 94 3.45 -3.16 -2.80
N LEU A 95 4.74 -3.10 -2.46
CA LEU A 95 5.81 -3.39 -3.41
C LEU A 95 5.75 -4.82 -3.91
N GLN A 96 5.50 -5.80 -3.03
CA GLN A 96 5.34 -7.20 -3.41
C GLN A 96 4.15 -7.37 -4.37
N ASP A 97 2.99 -6.80 -4.04
CA ASP A 97 1.81 -6.82 -4.93
C ASP A 97 2.13 -6.21 -6.30
N VAL A 98 2.86 -5.10 -6.34
CA VAL A 98 3.27 -4.44 -7.60
C VAL A 98 4.17 -5.36 -8.41
N ILE A 99 5.19 -5.96 -7.79
CA ILE A 99 6.12 -6.89 -8.46
C ILE A 99 5.35 -8.09 -9.05
N ILE A 100 4.42 -8.69 -8.28
CA ILE A 100 3.58 -9.79 -8.76
C ILE A 100 2.74 -9.37 -9.98
N ASN A 101 2.18 -8.15 -9.99
CA ASN A 101 1.41 -7.68 -11.14
C ASN A 101 2.30 -7.40 -12.36
N VAL A 102 3.53 -6.91 -12.17
CA VAL A 102 4.49 -6.74 -13.26
C VAL A 102 4.86 -8.09 -13.87
N TYR A 103 5.11 -9.11 -13.04
CA TYR A 103 5.39 -10.48 -13.47
C TYR A 103 4.20 -11.12 -14.19
N ARG A 104 2.98 -10.94 -13.67
CA ARG A 104 1.78 -11.62 -14.18
C ARG A 104 1.24 -11.05 -15.48
N TYR A 105 1.46 -9.77 -15.76
CA TYR A 105 0.83 -9.08 -16.89
C TYR A 105 1.82 -8.37 -17.83
N PRO A 106 2.90 -9.02 -18.28
CA PRO A 106 3.85 -8.40 -19.20
C PRO A 106 3.22 -8.08 -20.56
N ASP A 107 2.26 -8.87 -21.03
CA ASP A 107 1.57 -8.66 -22.32
C ASP A 107 0.82 -7.33 -22.40
N ARG A 108 0.49 -6.72 -21.25
CA ARG A 108 -0.20 -5.42 -21.18
C ARG A 108 0.75 -4.24 -21.23
N PHE A 109 2.05 -4.49 -21.30
CA PHE A 109 3.07 -3.45 -21.37
C PHE A 109 3.31 -3.01 -22.81
N ASP A 110 3.37 -1.70 -23.02
CA ASP A 110 3.77 -1.08 -24.27
C ASP A 110 5.04 -0.26 -24.05
N GLY A 111 6.13 -0.70 -24.68
CA GLY A 111 7.46 -0.11 -24.59
C GLY A 111 7.74 1.03 -25.58
N ALA A 112 6.73 1.65 -26.20
CA ALA A 112 6.93 2.64 -27.28
C ALA A 112 7.83 3.86 -26.94
N ARG A 113 8.10 4.15 -25.67
CA ARG A 113 8.91 5.31 -25.24
C ARG A 113 9.72 5.01 -23.98
N ALA A 114 10.89 5.64 -23.82
CA ALA A 114 11.78 5.47 -22.66
C ALA A 114 11.10 5.55 -21.28
N GLY A 115 10.06 6.37 -21.13
CA GLY A 115 9.34 6.53 -19.85
C GLY A 115 8.14 5.60 -19.65
N ALA A 116 7.91 4.64 -20.53
CA ALA A 116 6.66 3.87 -20.54
C ALA A 116 6.53 2.99 -19.29
N PHE A 117 7.60 2.32 -18.85
CA PHE A 117 7.55 1.50 -17.64
C PHE A 117 7.18 2.31 -16.40
N ARG A 118 7.77 3.50 -16.24
CA ARG A 118 7.43 4.41 -15.14
C ARG A 118 5.96 4.77 -15.14
N ALA A 119 5.38 5.09 -16.30
CA ALA A 119 3.97 5.43 -16.41
C ALA A 119 3.05 4.23 -16.15
N TRP A 120 3.38 3.07 -16.72
CA TRP A 120 2.61 1.84 -16.55
C TRP A 120 2.62 1.33 -15.11
N SER A 121 3.80 1.18 -14.51
CA SER A 121 3.97 0.78 -13.11
C SER A 121 3.32 1.75 -12.13
N SER A 122 3.21 3.04 -12.48
CA SER A 122 2.47 4.01 -11.67
C SER A 122 1.00 3.63 -11.52
N MET A 123 0.35 3.18 -12.60
CA MET A 123 -1.04 2.71 -12.56
C MET A 123 -1.17 1.43 -11.73
N ILE A 124 -0.18 0.53 -11.82
CA ILE A 124 -0.14 -0.69 -11.00
C ILE A 124 -0.06 -0.34 -9.51
N VAL A 125 0.85 0.57 -9.14
CA VAL A 125 1.01 1.07 -7.76
C VAL A 125 -0.30 1.67 -7.25
N ASP A 126 -0.92 2.58 -8.01
CA ASP A 126 -2.17 3.22 -7.58
C ASP A 126 -3.31 2.21 -7.43
N ASN A 127 -3.37 1.18 -8.29
CA ASN A 127 -4.37 0.12 -8.20
C ASN A 127 -4.11 -0.83 -7.02
N ALA A 128 -2.85 -1.16 -6.72
CA ALA A 128 -2.46 -1.98 -5.58
C ALA A 128 -2.84 -1.29 -4.26
N ILE A 129 -2.45 -0.02 -4.10
CA ILE A 129 -2.81 0.78 -2.93
C ILE A 129 -4.33 0.89 -2.77
N ARG A 130 -5.06 1.19 -3.85
CA ARG A 130 -6.54 1.28 -3.80
C ARG A 130 -7.18 -0.05 -3.39
N ARG A 131 -6.64 -1.17 -3.85
CA ARG A 131 -7.12 -2.52 -3.49
C ARG A 131 -6.89 -2.80 -2.01
N GLN A 132 -5.69 -2.52 -1.50
CA GLN A 132 -5.39 -2.72 -0.08
C GLN A 132 -6.24 -1.81 0.81
N LEU A 133 -6.41 -0.53 0.46
CA LEU A 133 -7.32 0.36 1.18
C LEU A 133 -8.77 -0.13 1.21
N ARG A 134 -9.25 -0.73 0.12
CA ARG A 134 -10.59 -1.37 0.10
C ARG A 134 -10.63 -2.57 1.02
N ARG A 135 -9.60 -3.43 1.04
CA ARG A 135 -9.52 -4.59 1.95
C ARG A 135 -9.42 -4.17 3.42
N SER A 136 -8.67 -3.12 3.74
CA SER A 136 -8.59 -2.59 5.11
C SER A 136 -9.91 -1.96 5.58
N LYS A 137 -10.71 -1.39 4.67
CA LYS A 137 -12.05 -0.86 4.98
C LYS A 137 -13.11 -1.96 5.01
N SER A 138 -12.98 -2.95 4.14
CA SER A 138 -13.75 -4.18 4.12
C SER A 138 -13.05 -5.25 4.96
N GLY A 139 -12.73 -4.93 6.22
CA GLY A 139 -12.43 -5.96 7.22
C GLY A 139 -13.43 -7.11 7.08
N PRO A 140 -13.06 -8.35 7.47
CA PRO A 140 -13.88 -9.53 7.15
C PRO A 140 -15.34 -9.20 7.48
N ASP A 141 -16.26 -9.54 6.57
CA ASP A 141 -17.71 -9.39 6.76
C ASP A 141 -18.16 -10.35 7.85
N VAL A 142 -17.66 -10.10 9.06
CA VAL A 142 -18.13 -10.67 10.28
C VAL A 142 -19.06 -9.59 10.78
N GLN A 143 -20.35 -9.80 10.55
CA GLN A 143 -21.36 -9.18 11.39
C GLN A 143 -21.17 -9.74 12.80
N LEU A 144 -20.13 -9.28 13.49
CA LEU A 144 -19.95 -9.54 14.91
C LEU A 144 -21.09 -8.83 15.60
N ARG A 145 -21.87 -9.60 16.36
CA ARG A 145 -22.86 -8.99 17.25
C ARG A 145 -22.10 -8.08 18.22
N PRO A 146 -22.66 -6.94 18.66
CA PRO A 146 -21.98 -6.02 19.58
C PRO A 146 -21.36 -6.67 20.82
N LEU A 147 -21.87 -7.84 21.24
CA LEU A 147 -21.36 -8.62 22.36
C LEU A 147 -20.06 -9.40 22.05
N GLU A 148 -19.86 -9.83 20.80
CA GLU A 148 -18.68 -10.58 20.35
C GLU A 148 -17.47 -9.66 20.16
N LEU A 149 -17.72 -8.39 19.81
CA LEU A 149 -16.68 -7.34 19.77
C LEU A 149 -16.10 -7.02 21.15
N LEU A 150 -16.88 -7.18 22.22
CA LEU A 150 -16.44 -6.92 23.60
C LEU A 150 -15.65 -8.07 24.22
N THR A 151 -15.60 -9.24 23.56
CA THR A 151 -14.93 -10.45 24.05
C THR A 151 -13.65 -10.79 23.30
N LEU A 152 -13.33 -10.05 22.23
CA LEU A 152 -12.06 -10.18 21.53
C LEU A 152 -10.94 -9.48 22.30
N GLU A 153 -10.06 -10.28 22.91
CA GLU A 153 -8.73 -9.83 23.32
C GLU A 153 -7.99 -9.35 22.06
N PRO A 154 -7.60 -8.05 21.97
CA PRO A 154 -6.81 -7.60 20.85
C PRO A 154 -5.45 -8.30 20.85
N ASP A 155 -5.01 -8.78 19.68
CA ASP A 155 -3.68 -9.36 19.52
C ASP A 155 -2.62 -8.37 20.02
N GLN A 156 -1.92 -8.76 21.09
CA GLN A 156 -0.96 -7.93 21.80
C GLN A 156 0.41 -7.91 21.11
N ARG A 157 0.61 -8.79 20.11
CA ARG A 157 1.89 -8.97 19.44
C ARG A 157 2.04 -7.96 18.28
N GLY A 158 2.45 -6.73 18.62
CA GLY A 158 2.88 -5.76 17.61
C GLY A 158 2.48 -4.31 17.85
N ARG A 159 1.92 -3.96 19.02
CA ARG A 159 1.59 -2.56 19.32
C ARG A 159 2.84 -1.82 19.82
N ASP A 160 3.18 -0.75 19.13
CA ASP A 160 4.10 0.28 19.62
C ASP A 160 3.63 0.74 21.02
N PRO A 161 4.50 0.72 22.06
CA PRO A 161 4.15 1.15 23.41
C PRO A 161 3.49 2.53 23.49
N LEU A 162 3.90 3.47 22.63
CA LEU A 162 3.32 4.80 22.57
C LEU A 162 1.87 4.75 22.07
N ALA A 163 1.60 3.99 21.01
CA ALA A 163 0.26 3.81 20.47
C ALA A 163 -0.68 3.08 21.46
N CYS A 164 -0.13 2.21 22.31
CA CYS A 164 -0.88 1.56 23.38
C CYS A 164 -1.31 2.59 24.45
N ALA A 165 -0.39 3.44 24.90
CA ALA A 165 -0.69 4.51 25.86
C ALA A 165 -1.75 5.49 25.31
N GLU A 166 -1.59 5.95 24.07
CA GLU A 166 -2.56 6.85 23.42
C GLU A 166 -3.97 6.22 23.34
N SER A 167 -4.05 4.92 23.06
CA SER A 167 -5.32 4.19 22.98
C SER A 167 -6.00 4.06 24.34
N VAL A 168 -5.23 3.81 25.41
CA VAL A 168 -5.75 3.74 26.78
C VAL A 168 -6.29 5.10 27.19
N GLU A 169 -5.52 6.16 26.98
CA GLU A 169 -5.93 7.54 27.29
C GLU A 169 -7.14 7.99 26.47
N ALA A 170 -7.25 7.58 25.20
CA ALA A 170 -8.41 7.87 24.36
C ALA A 170 -9.66 7.13 24.86
N CYS A 171 -9.52 5.87 25.27
CA CYS A 171 -10.61 5.06 25.84
C CYS A 171 -11.12 5.67 27.16
N GLU A 172 -10.21 6.05 28.06
CA GLU A 172 -10.57 6.69 29.34
C GLU A 172 -11.32 8.02 29.14
N ARG A 173 -10.88 8.82 28.17
CA ARG A 173 -11.58 10.05 27.78
C ARG A 173 -12.97 9.76 27.21
N ALA A 174 -13.11 8.76 26.33
CA ALA A 174 -14.40 8.38 25.76
C ALA A 174 -15.37 7.85 26.83
N VAL A 175 -14.90 7.02 27.75
CA VAL A 175 -15.69 6.52 28.89
C VAL A 175 -16.14 7.67 29.79
N SER A 176 -15.26 8.63 30.07
CA SER A 176 -15.59 9.80 30.89
C SER A 176 -16.63 10.69 30.21
N ALA A 177 -16.47 10.95 28.90
CA ALA A 177 -17.43 11.73 28.12
C ALA A 177 -18.80 11.04 28.05
N LEU A 178 -18.83 9.73 27.83
CA LEU A 178 -20.07 8.95 27.78
C LEU A 178 -20.77 8.92 29.14
N ARG A 179 -20.03 8.76 30.24
CA ARG A 179 -20.60 8.84 31.60
C ARG A 179 -21.23 10.20 31.86
N PHE A 180 -20.55 11.27 31.48
CA PHE A 180 -21.08 12.63 31.62
C PHE A 180 -22.36 12.81 30.79
N PHE A 181 -22.35 12.36 29.53
CA PHE A 181 -23.53 12.39 28.67
C PHE A 181 -24.70 11.61 29.26
N LEU A 182 -24.48 10.39 29.76
CA LEU A 182 -25.53 9.57 30.38
C LEU A 182 -26.06 10.19 31.67
N ALA A 183 -25.21 10.83 32.48
CA ALA A 183 -25.64 11.55 33.67
C ALA A 183 -26.55 12.74 33.31
N MET A 184 -26.18 13.50 32.28
CA MET A 184 -27.00 14.60 31.75
C MET A 184 -28.32 14.10 31.17
N TYR A 185 -28.27 13.00 30.40
CA TYR A 185 -29.46 12.37 29.85
C TYR A 185 -30.42 11.90 30.95
N LEU A 186 -29.90 11.25 32.00
CA LEU A 186 -30.71 10.82 33.14
C LEU A 186 -31.32 12.00 33.90
N ALA A 187 -30.55 13.08 34.09
CA ALA A 187 -31.05 14.30 34.73
C ALA A 187 -32.19 14.92 33.92
N ALA A 188 -32.06 15.00 32.59
CA ALA A 188 -33.12 15.48 31.70
C ALA A 188 -34.34 14.54 31.71
N TYR A 189 -34.13 13.23 31.66
CA TYR A 189 -35.20 12.24 31.68
C TYR A 189 -36.04 12.30 32.97
N ARG A 190 -35.40 12.58 34.12
CA ARG A 190 -36.10 12.77 35.40
C ARG A 190 -36.97 14.01 35.45
N GLN A 191 -36.67 15.03 34.64
CA GLN A 191 -37.47 16.26 34.56
C GLN A 191 -38.72 16.10 33.69
N LEU A 192 -38.78 15.07 32.84
CA LEU A 192 -39.95 14.78 32.02
C LEU A 192 -41.15 14.38 32.88
N SER A 193 -42.35 14.74 32.44
CA SER A 193 -43.60 14.25 33.00
C SER A 193 -43.80 12.75 32.71
N ASP A 194 -44.65 12.09 33.49
CA ASP A 194 -44.93 10.65 33.31
C ASP A 194 -45.50 10.35 31.91
N ARG A 195 -46.26 11.29 31.33
CA ARG A 195 -46.78 11.20 29.97
C ARG A 195 -45.67 11.23 28.92
N GLU A 196 -44.70 12.14 29.06
CA GLU A 196 -43.57 12.25 28.13
C GLU A 196 -42.64 11.04 28.22
N ARG A 197 -42.35 10.57 29.44
CA ARG A 197 -41.57 9.34 29.64
C ARG A 197 -42.25 8.13 29.02
N PHE A 198 -43.58 8.02 29.15
CA PHE A 198 -44.35 6.94 28.54
C PHE A 198 -44.27 6.98 27.01
N VAL A 199 -44.46 8.14 26.39
CA VAL A 199 -44.33 8.30 24.92
C VAL A 199 -42.92 7.95 24.45
N LEU A 200 -41.89 8.44 25.15
CA LEU A 200 -40.49 8.16 24.81
C LEU A 200 -40.19 6.65 24.86
N GLN A 201 -40.68 5.95 25.89
CA GLN A 201 -40.52 4.50 26.02
C GLN A 201 -41.28 3.73 24.94
N MET A 202 -42.47 4.20 24.55
CA MET A 202 -43.26 3.58 23.48
C MET A 202 -42.59 3.69 22.11
N VAL A 203 -41.95 4.82 21.82
CA VAL A 203 -41.26 5.06 20.54
C VAL A 203 -39.87 4.41 20.51
N GLU A 204 -39.02 4.68 21.49
CA GLU A 204 -37.60 4.27 21.47
C GLU A 204 -37.38 2.81 21.89
N VAL A 205 -38.16 2.29 22.85
CA VAL A 205 -37.96 0.93 23.39
C VAL A 205 -38.90 -0.07 22.74
N ARG A 206 -40.17 0.31 22.51
CA ARG A 206 -41.17 -0.59 21.90
C ARG A 206 -41.31 -0.44 20.39
N GLY A 207 -40.66 0.57 19.79
CA GLY A 207 -40.64 0.76 18.34
C GLY A 207 -42.00 1.07 17.73
N MET A 208 -42.97 1.56 18.52
CA MET A 208 -44.27 1.95 17.97
C MET A 208 -44.11 3.29 17.25
N ARG A 209 -44.29 3.26 15.93
CA ARG A 209 -44.38 4.44 15.06
C ARG A 209 -45.83 4.88 14.93
#